data_AF-A0A0H4BD33-F1
#
_entry.id   AF-A0A0H4BD33-F1
#
_cell.length_a   1.000
_cell.length_b   1.000
_cell.length_c   1.000
_cell.angle_alpha   90.00
_cell.angle_beta   90.00
_cell.angle_gamma   90.00
#
_symmetry.space_group_name_H-M   'P 1'
#
loop_
_entity.id
_entity.type
_entity.pdbx_description
1 polymer ?
#
loop_
_entity_poly.entity_id
_entity_poly.type
_entity_poly.pdbx_seq_one_letter_code
_entity_poly.pdbx_strand_id
1 'polypeptide(L)'
;MALRRHLPHFWIIATLGGVAALCTGAYLWEQQLPRKLSQALLTDNLPACLRYGEQLAALRWLGQKAPEELAICRRRLAQQAWDPADPGQALLLQEQLVNSGVGSLQQQEQDQKQLKLWRDELRDQALSQFRAGQLNEALTMLRPLEKHDGRPGSRLSDSLKESWNRNRHQLEQLREHVNQDQWWEALSALNQLDHPWWQRQAEPMRQEVEQAIDDLRDRKEHQSHGALPAHTVARDLLNEAVEAYILEGMPPWEAFMAGCRDLGGTIVEDGPETLCQAKH
;
A
#
# COMPACT_ATOMS: atom_id res chain seq x y z
N MET A 1 23.64 -79.09 -47.50
CA MET A 1 23.28 -78.91 -46.08
C MET A 1 22.65 -77.53 -45.92
N ALA A 2 21.32 -77.45 -45.84
CA ALA A 2 20.60 -76.19 -45.69
C ALA A 2 20.40 -75.90 -44.19
N LEU A 3 21.02 -74.84 -43.68
CA LEU A 3 20.78 -74.34 -42.33
C LEU A 3 19.34 -73.83 -42.23
N ARG A 4 18.47 -74.63 -41.61
CA ARG A 4 17.11 -74.22 -41.24
C ARG A 4 17.19 -73.28 -40.03
N ARG A 5 17.23 -71.97 -40.30
CA ARG A 5 17.16 -70.90 -39.30
C ARG A 5 15.76 -70.87 -38.64
N HIS A 6 15.56 -71.71 -37.63
CA HIS A 6 14.43 -71.59 -36.70
C HIS A 6 14.81 -70.62 -35.56
N LEU A 7 14.82 -69.31 -35.85
CA LEU A 7 15.06 -68.28 -34.84
C LEU A 7 14.13 -67.03 -34.86
N PRO A 8 12.98 -66.96 -35.58
CA PRO A 8 12.10 -65.79 -35.46
C PRO A 8 10.96 -65.96 -34.42
N HIS A 9 10.36 -67.14 -34.28
CA HIS A 9 9.13 -67.30 -33.48
C HIS A 9 9.35 -67.17 -31.96
N PHE A 10 10.45 -67.70 -31.43
CA PHE A 10 10.77 -67.60 -30.00
C PHE A 10 10.99 -66.14 -29.57
N TRP A 11 11.72 -65.36 -30.38
CA TRP A 11 11.93 -63.94 -30.11
C TRP A 11 10.64 -63.13 -30.21
N ILE A 12 9.76 -63.46 -31.17
CA ILE A 12 8.44 -62.81 -31.29
C ILE A 12 7.56 -63.12 -30.07
N ILE A 13 7.52 -64.36 -29.60
CA ILE A 13 6.74 -64.74 -28.41
C ILE A 13 7.33 -64.10 -27.14
N ALA A 14 8.66 -64.07 -27.02
CA ALA A 14 9.33 -63.45 -25.88
C ALA A 14 9.11 -61.93 -25.83
N THR A 15 9.16 -61.24 -26.97
CA THR A 15 8.90 -59.79 -27.02
C THR A 15 7.43 -59.47 -26.81
N LEU A 16 6.50 -60.20 -27.44
CA LEU A 16 5.06 -60.02 -27.22
C LEU A 16 4.66 -60.34 -25.77
N GLY A 17 5.20 -61.42 -25.20
CA GLY A 17 4.97 -61.78 -23.79
C GLY A 17 5.53 -60.73 -22.83
N GLY A 18 6.73 -60.21 -23.11
CA GLY A 18 7.33 -59.12 -22.33
C GLY A 18 6.52 -57.83 -22.40
N VAL A 19 6.06 -57.43 -23.58
CA VAL A 19 5.19 -56.26 -23.76
C VAL A 19 3.85 -56.47 -23.05
N ALA A 20 3.22 -57.64 -23.19
CA ALA A 20 1.96 -57.94 -22.50
C ALA A 20 2.10 -57.91 -20.97
N ALA A 21 3.22 -58.43 -20.43
CA ALA A 21 3.53 -58.36 -19.00
C ALA A 21 3.74 -56.92 -18.52
N LEU A 22 4.42 -56.08 -19.32
CA LEU A 22 4.57 -54.65 -19.02
C LEU A 22 3.22 -53.92 -19.04
N CYS A 23 2.38 -54.17 -20.05
CA CYS A 23 1.06 -53.56 -20.14
C CYS A 23 0.15 -53.97 -18.99
N THR A 24 0.14 -55.26 -18.60
CA THR A 24 -0.64 -55.74 -17.45
C THR A 24 -0.11 -55.20 -16.12
N GLY A 25 1.21 -55.12 -15.95
CA GLY A 25 1.83 -54.49 -14.78
C GLY A 25 1.48 -53.01 -14.64
N ALA A 26 1.54 -52.25 -15.74
CA ALA A 26 1.15 -50.84 -15.78
C ALA A 26 -0.34 -50.66 -15.45
N TYR A 27 -1.21 -51.49 -16.01
CA TYR A 27 -2.65 -51.46 -15.77
C TYR A 27 -3.02 -51.74 -14.31
N LEU A 28 -2.37 -52.73 -13.68
CA LEU A 28 -2.59 -53.05 -12.26
C LEU A 28 -2.12 -51.93 -11.33
N TRP A 29 -1.01 -51.28 -11.68
CA TRP A 29 -0.51 -50.12 -10.94
C TRP A 29 -1.44 -48.91 -11.06
N GLU A 30 -1.96 -48.66 -12.26
CA GLU A 30 -2.93 -47.58 -12.53
C GLU A 30 -4.20 -47.73 -11.67
N GLN A 31 -4.72 -48.96 -11.51
CA GLN A 31 -5.89 -49.20 -10.66
C GLN A 31 -5.65 -48.96 -9.15
N GLN A 32 -4.40 -48.95 -8.70
CA GLN A 32 -4.08 -48.75 -7.29
C GLN A 32 -4.12 -47.26 -6.89
N LEU A 33 -3.81 -46.34 -7.82
CA LEU A 33 -3.68 -44.91 -7.54
C LEU A 33 -5.00 -44.24 -7.09
N PRO A 34 -6.16 -44.48 -7.73
CA PRO A 34 -7.43 -43.90 -7.29
C PRO A 34 -7.80 -44.33 -5.87
N ARG A 35 -7.52 -45.59 -5.49
CA ARG A 35 -7.78 -46.09 -4.13
C ARG A 35 -6.89 -45.40 -3.10
N LYS A 36 -5.61 -45.16 -3.43
CA LYS A 36 -4.69 -44.41 -2.56
C LYS A 36 -5.10 -42.94 -2.43
N LEU A 37 -5.61 -42.34 -3.50
CA LEU A 37 -6.15 -40.99 -3.50
C LEU A 37 -7.37 -40.87 -2.57
N SER A 38 -8.36 -41.73 -2.75
CA SER A 38 -9.57 -41.74 -1.91
C SER A 38 -9.22 -42.02 -0.45
N GLN A 39 -8.30 -42.95 -0.20
CA GLN A 39 -7.84 -43.23 1.16
C GLN A 39 -7.12 -42.03 1.78
N ALA A 40 -6.24 -41.36 1.03
CA ALA A 40 -5.56 -40.16 1.50
C ALA A 40 -6.56 -39.05 1.86
N LEU A 41 -7.58 -38.82 1.01
CA LEU A 41 -8.66 -37.86 1.27
C LEU A 41 -9.48 -38.24 2.51
N LEU A 42 -9.78 -39.53 2.72
CA LEU A 42 -10.50 -40.02 3.91
C LEU A 42 -9.67 -39.87 5.19
N THR A 43 -8.36 -40.05 5.12
CA THR A 43 -7.43 -39.89 6.26
C THR A 43 -6.99 -38.43 6.48
N ASP A 44 -7.56 -37.48 5.73
CA ASP A 44 -7.17 -36.06 5.70
C ASP A 44 -5.67 -35.80 5.47
N ASN A 45 -4.99 -36.75 4.82
CA ASN A 45 -3.59 -36.62 4.43
C ASN A 45 -3.52 -35.85 3.10
N LEU A 46 -3.76 -34.53 3.17
CA LEU A 46 -3.82 -33.65 2.01
C LEU A 46 -2.54 -33.62 1.16
N PRO A 47 -1.31 -33.63 1.73
CA PRO A 47 -0.08 -33.73 0.94
C PRO A 47 -0.01 -35.02 0.13
N ALA A 48 -0.37 -36.16 0.73
CA ALA A 48 -0.42 -37.43 0.02
C ALA A 48 -1.52 -37.43 -1.06
N CYS A 49 -2.67 -36.83 -0.76
CA CYS A 49 -3.77 -36.69 -1.71
C CYS A 49 -3.34 -35.88 -2.95
N LEU A 50 -2.72 -34.71 -2.76
CA LEU A 50 -2.19 -33.92 -3.88
C LEU A 50 -1.17 -34.71 -4.69
N ARG A 51 -0.21 -35.37 -4.03
CA ARG A 51 0.80 -36.17 -4.73
C ARG A 51 0.19 -37.27 -5.60
N TYR A 52 -0.77 -38.04 -5.07
CA TYR A 52 -1.42 -39.10 -5.85
C TYR A 52 -2.32 -38.52 -6.96
N GLY A 53 -3.00 -37.41 -6.68
CA GLY A 53 -3.85 -36.75 -7.67
C GLY A 53 -3.05 -36.12 -8.81
N GLU A 54 -1.87 -35.56 -8.54
CA GLU A 54 -0.95 -35.06 -9.56
C GLU A 54 -0.34 -36.19 -10.40
N GLN A 55 -0.01 -37.33 -9.78
CA GLN A 55 0.42 -38.54 -10.50
C GLN A 55 -0.68 -39.02 -11.46
N LEU A 56 -1.94 -39.01 -11.03
CA LEU A 56 -3.08 -39.33 -11.89
C LEU A 56 -3.31 -38.29 -12.98
N ALA A 57 -3.18 -37.00 -12.66
CA ALA A 57 -3.31 -35.91 -13.65
C ALA A 57 -2.19 -35.94 -14.70
N ALA A 58 -0.98 -36.38 -14.34
CA ALA A 58 0.11 -36.60 -15.30
C ALA A 58 -0.20 -37.72 -16.30
N LEU A 59 -1.05 -38.68 -15.93
CA LEU A 59 -1.54 -39.76 -16.80
C LEU A 59 -2.72 -39.33 -17.70
N ARG A 60 -3.13 -38.06 -17.68
CA ARG A 60 -4.26 -37.53 -18.48
C ARG A 60 -4.12 -37.75 -19.99
N TRP A 61 -2.89 -37.90 -20.50
CA TRP A 61 -2.64 -38.24 -21.91
C TRP A 61 -3.22 -39.60 -22.32
N LEU A 62 -3.51 -40.48 -21.36
CA LEU A 62 -4.17 -41.78 -21.55
C LEU A 62 -5.71 -41.68 -21.62
N GLY A 63 -6.27 -40.46 -21.65
CA GLY A 63 -7.70 -40.21 -21.85
C GLY A 63 -8.53 -40.13 -20.56
N GLN A 64 -7.91 -40.18 -19.38
CA GLN A 64 -8.62 -39.99 -18.10
C GLN A 64 -8.80 -38.50 -17.77
N LYS A 65 -10.00 -38.09 -17.33
CA LYS A 65 -10.25 -36.74 -16.81
C LYS A 65 -9.45 -36.52 -15.52
N ALA A 66 -9.04 -35.28 -15.24
CA ALA A 66 -8.45 -34.94 -13.95
C ALA A 66 -9.46 -35.26 -12.83
N PRO A 67 -9.06 -35.99 -11.78
CA PRO A 67 -9.98 -36.45 -10.74
C PRO A 67 -10.58 -35.27 -9.97
N GLU A 68 -11.89 -35.30 -9.72
CA GLU A 68 -12.58 -34.27 -8.91
C GLU A 68 -12.03 -34.24 -7.48
N GLU A 69 -11.57 -35.38 -6.98
CA GLU A 69 -10.93 -35.54 -5.67
C GLU A 69 -9.65 -34.70 -5.54
N LEU A 70 -8.90 -34.51 -6.64
CA LEU A 70 -7.73 -33.63 -6.65
C LEU A 70 -8.13 -32.17 -6.40
N ALA A 71 -9.24 -31.71 -6.98
CA ALA A 71 -9.75 -30.36 -6.74
C ALA A 71 -10.18 -30.17 -5.27
N ILE A 72 -10.80 -31.18 -4.66
CA ILE A 72 -11.17 -31.17 -3.24
C ILE A 72 -9.92 -31.04 -2.36
N CYS A 73 -8.90 -31.86 -2.61
CA CYS A 73 -7.66 -31.82 -1.84
C CYS A 73 -6.92 -30.49 -1.99
N ARG A 74 -6.90 -29.94 -3.20
CA ARG A 74 -6.29 -28.62 -3.47
C ARG A 74 -7.02 -27.50 -2.73
N ARG A 75 -8.36 -27.47 -2.75
CA ARG A 75 -9.16 -26.48 -1.99
C ARG A 75 -8.87 -26.54 -0.50
N ARG A 76 -8.88 -27.74 0.10
CA ARG A 76 -8.61 -27.91 1.53
C ARG A 76 -7.20 -27.49 1.90
N LEU A 77 -6.21 -27.87 1.10
CA LEU A 77 -4.83 -27.50 1.41
C LEU A 77 -4.60 -26.00 1.20
N ALA A 78 -5.22 -25.39 0.19
CA ALA A 78 -5.17 -23.94 -0.01
C ALA A 78 -5.75 -23.21 1.21
N GLN A 79 -6.89 -23.69 1.73
CA GLN A 79 -7.51 -23.12 2.93
C GLN A 79 -6.63 -23.27 4.17
N GLN A 80 -5.99 -24.44 4.37
CA GLN A 80 -5.04 -24.65 5.48
C GLN A 80 -3.79 -23.79 5.36
N ALA A 81 -3.33 -23.51 4.14
CA ALA A 81 -2.18 -22.65 3.90
C ALA A 81 -2.51 -21.17 4.13
N TRP A 82 -3.76 -20.74 3.90
CA TRP A 82 -4.18 -19.35 4.03
C TRP A 82 -4.09 -18.82 5.47
N ASP A 83 -4.42 -19.67 6.45
CA ASP A 83 -4.50 -19.27 7.87
C ASP A 83 -3.78 -20.30 8.76
N PRO A 84 -2.61 -19.99 9.38
CA PRO A 84 -1.74 -18.82 9.24
C PRO A 84 -0.36 -19.13 8.60
N ALA A 85 -0.22 -20.27 7.92
CA ALA A 85 1.11 -20.87 7.67
C ALA A 85 1.86 -20.35 6.44
N ASP A 86 1.18 -20.04 5.32
CA ASP A 86 1.83 -19.63 4.07
C ASP A 86 0.82 -19.09 3.03
N PRO A 87 0.53 -17.78 3.01
CA PRO A 87 -0.39 -17.20 2.03
C PRO A 87 0.11 -17.36 0.58
N GLY A 88 1.42 -17.49 0.37
CA GLY A 88 1.98 -17.71 -0.97
C GLY A 88 1.66 -19.09 -1.52
N GLN A 89 1.77 -20.12 -0.68
CA GLN A 89 1.36 -21.47 -1.05
C GLN A 89 -0.15 -21.56 -1.27
N ALA A 90 -0.97 -20.89 -0.45
CA ALA A 90 -2.42 -20.84 -0.61
C ALA A 90 -2.83 -20.26 -1.97
N LEU A 91 -2.24 -19.12 -2.34
CA LEU A 91 -2.49 -18.47 -3.64
C LEU A 91 -2.07 -19.37 -4.81
N LEU A 92 -0.90 -19.99 -4.73
CA LEU A 92 -0.42 -20.90 -5.78
C LEU A 92 -1.38 -22.09 -5.98
N LEU A 93 -1.84 -22.70 -4.88
CA LEU A 93 -2.81 -23.80 -4.95
C LEU A 93 -4.14 -23.31 -5.54
N GLN A 94 -4.61 -22.12 -5.17
CA GLN A 94 -5.86 -21.57 -5.68
C GLN A 94 -5.77 -21.19 -7.16
N GLU A 95 -4.63 -20.64 -7.62
CA GLU A 95 -4.37 -20.36 -9.03
C GLU A 95 -4.37 -21.64 -9.88
N GLN A 96 -3.69 -22.69 -9.40
CA GLN A 96 -3.70 -23.99 -10.07
C GLN A 96 -5.11 -24.58 -10.17
N LEU A 97 -5.96 -24.34 -9.17
CA LEU A 97 -7.33 -24.79 -9.16
C LEU A 97 -8.16 -24.07 -10.22
N VAL A 98 -8.10 -22.74 -10.26
CA VAL A 98 -8.77 -21.91 -11.27
C VAL A 98 -8.32 -22.29 -12.67
N ASN A 99 -7.03 -22.49 -12.89
CA ASN A 99 -6.47 -22.85 -14.20
C ASN A 99 -6.80 -24.30 -14.63
N SER A 100 -7.16 -25.17 -13.69
CA SER A 100 -7.47 -26.58 -14.00
C SER A 100 -8.84 -26.77 -14.64
N GLY A 101 -9.79 -25.86 -14.40
CA GLY A 101 -11.17 -25.97 -14.88
C GLY A 101 -11.94 -27.19 -14.35
N VAL A 102 -11.52 -27.77 -13.22
CA VAL A 102 -12.14 -28.97 -12.63
C VAL A 102 -13.27 -28.58 -11.65
N GLY A 103 -14.44 -29.21 -11.81
CA GLY A 103 -15.63 -28.98 -10.99
C GLY A 103 -16.80 -28.38 -11.78
N SER A 104 -17.92 -28.16 -11.10
CA SER A 104 -19.10 -27.49 -11.68
C SER A 104 -18.81 -26.01 -11.98
N LEU A 105 -19.61 -25.39 -12.87
CA LEU A 105 -19.49 -23.95 -13.16
C LEU A 105 -19.52 -23.10 -11.89
N GLN A 106 -20.42 -23.43 -10.96
CA GLN A 106 -20.53 -22.74 -9.66
C GLN A 106 -19.25 -22.87 -8.83
N GLN A 107 -18.62 -24.05 -8.80
CA GLN A 107 -17.36 -24.25 -8.08
C GLN A 107 -16.22 -23.45 -8.72
N GLN A 108 -16.15 -23.41 -10.05
CA GLN A 108 -15.14 -22.61 -10.75
C GLN A 108 -15.28 -21.11 -10.48
N GLU A 109 -16.52 -20.60 -10.47
CA GLU A 109 -16.80 -19.20 -10.10
C GLU A 109 -16.41 -18.90 -8.64
N GLN A 110 -16.70 -19.83 -7.72
CA GLN A 110 -16.28 -19.72 -6.33
C GLN A 110 -14.75 -19.70 -6.22
N ASP A 111 -14.05 -20.56 -6.94
CA ASP A 111 -12.60 -20.64 -6.90
C ASP A 111 -11.95 -19.35 -7.42
N GLN A 112 -12.49 -18.76 -8.49
CA GLN A 112 -12.05 -17.46 -9.02
C GLN A 112 -12.30 -16.32 -8.03
N LYS A 113 -13.50 -16.30 -7.41
CA LYS A 113 -13.85 -15.30 -6.41
C LYS A 113 -12.94 -15.40 -5.19
N GLN A 114 -12.67 -16.61 -4.72
CA GLN A 114 -11.79 -16.86 -3.58
C GLN A 114 -10.36 -16.38 -3.87
N LEU A 115 -9.83 -16.70 -5.06
CA LEU A 115 -8.51 -16.21 -5.47
C LEU A 115 -8.44 -14.69 -5.45
N LYS A 116 -9.46 -14.02 -6.00
CA LYS A 116 -9.51 -12.55 -6.00
C LYS A 116 -9.53 -12.00 -4.58
N LEU A 117 -10.41 -12.53 -3.72
CA LEU A 117 -10.53 -12.11 -2.32
C LEU A 117 -9.21 -12.22 -1.57
N TRP A 118 -8.52 -13.36 -1.67
CA TRP A 118 -7.22 -13.55 -1.02
C TRP A 118 -6.14 -12.63 -1.56
N ARG A 119 -6.11 -12.38 -2.87
CA ARG A 119 -5.15 -11.43 -3.46
C ARG A 119 -5.40 -10.00 -2.98
N ASP A 120 -6.66 -9.61 -2.87
CA ASP A 120 -7.06 -8.28 -2.40
C ASP A 120 -6.74 -8.13 -0.89
N GLU A 121 -7.07 -9.13 -0.07
CA GLU A 121 -6.77 -9.14 1.37
C GLU A 121 -5.27 -9.04 1.64
N LEU A 122 -4.43 -9.82 0.93
CA LEU A 122 -2.98 -9.76 1.09
C LEU A 122 -2.41 -8.40 0.66
N ARG A 123 -2.97 -7.79 -0.40
CA ARG A 123 -2.59 -6.45 -0.84
C ARG A 123 -2.94 -5.40 0.21
N ASP A 124 -4.13 -5.46 0.78
CA ASP A 124 -4.61 -4.51 1.79
C ASP A 124 -3.79 -4.61 3.08
N GLN A 125 -3.45 -5.84 3.51
CA GLN A 125 -2.54 -6.07 4.63
C GLN A 125 -1.16 -5.45 4.36
N ALA A 126 -0.59 -5.67 3.18
CA ALA A 126 0.70 -5.06 2.80
C ALA A 126 0.63 -3.52 2.81
N LEU A 127 -0.43 -2.93 2.27
CA LEU A 127 -0.64 -1.47 2.28
C LEU A 127 -0.86 -0.92 3.70
N SER A 128 -1.43 -1.71 4.60
CA SER A 128 -1.52 -1.37 6.02
C SER A 128 -0.12 -1.32 6.67
N GLN A 129 0.71 -2.34 6.45
CA GLN A 129 2.09 -2.37 6.94
C GLN A 129 2.91 -1.19 6.39
N PHE A 130 2.78 -0.90 5.09
CA PHE A 130 3.43 0.24 4.47
C PHE A 130 3.05 1.56 5.14
N ARG A 131 1.75 1.84 5.32
CA ARG A 131 1.25 3.05 6.03
C ARG A 131 1.75 3.13 7.47
N ALA A 132 1.98 1.97 8.11
CA ALA A 132 2.55 1.88 9.45
C ALA A 132 4.07 2.14 9.52
N GLY A 133 4.76 2.29 8.38
CA GLY A 133 6.21 2.47 8.31
C GLY A 133 7.00 1.17 8.13
N GLN A 134 6.32 0.04 7.94
CA GLN A 134 6.89 -1.30 7.82
C GLN A 134 7.07 -1.68 6.34
N LEU A 135 7.98 -0.98 5.66
CA LEU A 135 8.21 -1.17 4.21
C LEU A 135 8.63 -2.62 3.90
N ASN A 136 9.55 -3.21 4.68
CA ASN A 136 10.11 -4.52 4.37
C ASN A 136 9.06 -5.64 4.52
N GLU A 137 8.20 -5.51 5.53
CA GLU A 137 7.08 -6.40 5.80
C GLU A 137 6.05 -6.32 4.67
N ALA A 138 5.69 -5.11 4.25
CA ALA A 138 4.81 -4.89 3.10
C ALA A 138 5.37 -5.53 1.82
N LEU A 139 6.66 -5.31 1.52
CA LEU A 139 7.32 -5.90 0.35
C LEU A 139 7.36 -7.43 0.40
N THR A 140 7.56 -8.00 1.59
CA THR A 140 7.56 -9.45 1.79
C THR A 140 6.17 -10.04 1.52
N MET A 141 5.11 -9.37 2.00
CA MET A 141 3.72 -9.78 1.76
C MET A 141 3.32 -9.69 0.28
N LEU A 142 3.84 -8.73 -0.48
CA LEU A 142 3.52 -8.59 -1.91
C LEU A 142 4.22 -9.62 -2.81
N ARG A 143 5.35 -10.19 -2.36
CA ARG A 143 6.17 -11.09 -3.17
C ARG A 143 5.40 -12.25 -3.84
N PRO A 144 4.44 -12.93 -3.18
CA PRO A 144 3.66 -13.98 -3.83
C PRO A 144 2.73 -13.47 -4.93
N LEU A 145 2.22 -12.23 -4.81
CA LEU A 145 1.29 -11.63 -5.79
C LEU A 145 1.99 -11.25 -7.09
N GLU A 146 3.25 -10.84 -7.02
CA GLU A 146 3.99 -10.24 -8.14
C GLU A 146 4.90 -11.23 -8.88
N LYS A 147 4.90 -12.51 -8.48
CA LYS A 147 5.78 -13.56 -9.04
C LYS A 147 5.62 -13.73 -10.56
N HIS A 148 4.45 -13.40 -11.09
CA HIS A 148 4.10 -13.52 -12.51
C HIS A 148 3.93 -12.17 -13.22
N ASP A 149 4.11 -11.05 -12.53
CA ASP A 149 4.01 -9.71 -13.13
C ASP A 149 5.30 -9.40 -13.92
N GLY A 150 5.20 -9.52 -15.24
CA GLY A 150 6.34 -9.62 -16.17
C GLY A 150 7.10 -8.33 -16.50
N ARG A 151 6.81 -7.19 -15.88
CA ARG A 151 7.56 -5.94 -16.15
C ARG A 151 8.05 -5.28 -14.84
N PRO A 152 9.37 -5.22 -14.60
CA PRO A 152 9.95 -4.38 -13.56
C PRO A 152 9.48 -2.93 -13.71
N GLY A 153 9.11 -2.26 -12.62
CA GLY A 153 8.62 -0.87 -12.61
C GLY A 153 7.10 -0.70 -12.73
N SER A 154 6.33 -1.74 -13.06
CA SER A 154 4.85 -1.71 -12.97
C SER A 154 4.29 -2.43 -11.74
N ARG A 155 5.17 -2.94 -10.89
CA ARG A 155 4.82 -3.67 -9.67
C ARG A 155 4.49 -2.70 -8.55
N LEU A 156 3.54 -3.09 -7.70
CA LEU A 156 3.19 -2.30 -6.52
C LEU A 156 4.41 -2.13 -5.61
N SER A 157 5.24 -3.18 -5.46
CA SER A 157 6.49 -3.12 -4.70
C SER A 157 7.42 -1.99 -5.12
N ASP A 158 7.49 -1.71 -6.42
CA ASP A 158 8.40 -0.71 -6.98
C ASP A 158 7.86 0.69 -6.70
N SER A 159 6.54 0.88 -6.85
CA SER A 159 5.85 2.12 -6.48
C SER A 159 5.99 2.45 -4.98
N LEU A 160 5.85 1.45 -4.10
CA LEU A 160 6.03 1.65 -2.66
C LEU A 160 7.46 2.07 -2.31
N LYS A 161 8.47 1.44 -2.92
CA LYS A 161 9.88 1.82 -2.72
C LYS A 161 10.16 3.23 -3.23
N GLU A 162 9.60 3.59 -4.38
CA GLU A 162 9.76 4.94 -4.93
C GLU A 162 9.14 6.00 -4.02
N SER A 163 7.88 5.82 -3.60
CA SER A 163 7.21 6.71 -2.65
C SER A 163 7.99 6.82 -1.33
N TRP A 164 8.46 5.71 -0.79
CA TRP A 164 9.27 5.70 0.44
C TRP A 164 10.56 6.52 0.29
N ASN A 165 11.30 6.31 -0.81
CA ASN A 165 12.53 7.04 -1.09
C ASN A 165 12.28 8.53 -1.33
N ARG A 166 11.18 8.88 -2.00
CA ARG A 166 10.76 10.26 -2.22
C ARG A 166 10.54 10.96 -0.87
N ASN A 167 9.75 10.36 0.02
CA ASN A 167 9.49 10.93 1.35
C ASN A 167 10.76 11.03 2.21
N ARG A 168 11.64 10.02 2.17
CA ARG A 168 12.94 10.09 2.85
C ARG A 168 13.73 11.30 2.40
N HIS A 169 13.81 11.54 1.09
CA HIS A 169 14.56 12.68 0.54
C HIS A 169 13.92 14.02 0.92
N GLN A 170 12.59 14.11 0.87
CA GLN A 170 11.86 15.32 1.32
C GLN A 170 12.13 15.63 2.79
N LEU A 171 12.20 14.61 3.65
CA LEU A 171 12.55 14.80 5.06
C LEU A 171 14.01 15.28 5.24
N GLU A 172 14.93 14.80 4.41
CA GLU A 172 16.32 15.27 4.39
C GLU A 172 16.40 16.73 3.96
N GLN A 173 15.69 17.12 2.91
CA GLN A 173 15.60 18.52 2.45
C GLN A 173 14.95 19.43 3.49
N LEU A 174 13.87 18.98 4.12
CA LEU A 174 13.23 19.69 5.24
C LEU A 174 14.25 20.03 6.33
N ARG A 175 15.02 19.03 6.78
CA ARG A 175 16.04 19.24 7.82
C ARG A 175 17.09 20.27 7.41
N GLU A 176 17.52 20.24 6.15
CA GLU A 176 18.47 21.22 5.63
C GLU A 176 17.88 22.62 5.62
N HIS A 177 16.65 22.79 5.15
CA HIS A 177 15.98 24.09 5.13
C HIS A 177 15.75 24.66 6.53
N VAL A 178 15.36 23.81 7.49
CA VAL A 178 15.24 24.21 8.91
C VAL A 178 16.58 24.66 9.47
N ASN A 179 17.67 23.92 9.22
CA ASN A 179 19.01 24.30 9.68
C ASN A 179 19.53 25.60 9.06
N GLN A 180 19.01 25.99 7.89
CA GLN A 180 19.38 27.21 7.17
C GLN A 180 18.40 28.38 7.42
N ASP A 181 17.45 28.23 8.36
CA ASP A 181 16.37 29.20 8.61
C ASP A 181 15.54 29.56 7.36
N GLN A 182 15.46 28.64 6.39
CA GLN A 182 14.70 28.78 5.14
C GLN A 182 13.26 28.30 5.36
N TRP A 183 12.51 29.05 6.16
CA TRP A 183 11.22 28.60 6.70
C TRP A 183 10.15 28.34 5.65
N TRP A 184 10.10 29.13 4.57
CA TRP A 184 9.12 28.94 3.49
C TRP A 184 9.44 27.70 2.64
N GLU A 185 10.72 27.45 2.39
CA GLU A 185 11.21 26.24 1.71
C GLU A 185 10.98 25.00 2.59
N ALA A 186 11.23 25.10 3.89
CA ALA A 186 10.93 24.05 4.87
C ALA A 186 9.43 23.71 4.87
N LEU A 187 8.55 24.72 4.88
CA LEU A 187 7.11 24.52 4.78
C LEU A 187 6.72 23.82 3.46
N SER A 188 7.35 24.17 2.34
CA SER A 188 7.13 23.51 1.05
C SER A 188 7.52 22.03 1.10
N ALA A 189 8.69 21.71 1.66
CA ALA A 189 9.13 20.33 1.83
C ALA A 189 8.18 19.53 2.76
N LEU A 190 7.71 20.13 3.85
CA LEU A 190 6.69 19.54 4.74
C LEU A 190 5.40 19.18 4.01
N ASN A 191 4.95 20.04 3.10
CA ASN A 191 3.71 19.83 2.33
C ASN A 191 3.87 18.78 1.22
N GLN A 192 5.10 18.45 0.84
CA GLN A 192 5.41 17.40 -0.14
C GLN A 192 5.49 15.99 0.48
N LEU A 193 5.48 15.87 1.81
CA LEU A 193 5.38 14.58 2.50
C LEU A 193 3.95 14.03 2.37
N ASP A 194 3.80 12.97 1.58
CA ASP A 194 2.50 12.35 1.26
C ASP A 194 2.26 11.02 2.00
N HIS A 195 3.24 10.55 2.77
CA HIS A 195 3.16 9.27 3.47
C HIS A 195 2.84 9.44 4.98
N PRO A 196 1.81 8.75 5.52
CA PRO A 196 1.35 8.95 6.90
C PRO A 196 2.41 8.72 7.99
N TRP A 197 3.28 7.73 7.80
CA TRP A 197 4.38 7.50 8.74
C TRP A 197 5.40 8.64 8.70
N TRP A 198 5.75 9.14 7.51
CA TRP A 198 6.74 10.20 7.34
C TRP A 198 6.22 11.55 7.84
N GLN A 199 4.93 11.83 7.63
CA GLN A 199 4.25 12.99 8.21
C GLN A 199 4.35 12.99 9.74
N ARG A 200 4.08 11.85 10.38
CA ARG A 200 4.24 11.72 11.85
C ARG A 200 5.68 11.91 12.32
N GLN A 201 6.68 11.45 11.55
CA GLN A 201 8.09 11.68 11.88
C GLN A 201 8.49 13.16 11.74
N ALA A 202 7.83 13.91 10.87
CA ALA A 202 8.12 15.32 10.62
C ALA A 202 7.38 16.28 11.57
N GLU A 203 6.48 15.77 12.42
CA GLU A 203 5.62 16.58 13.28
C GLU A 203 6.38 17.57 14.19
N PRO A 204 7.52 17.20 14.83
CA PRO A 204 8.27 18.17 15.62
C PRO A 204 8.81 19.35 14.77
N MET A 205 9.31 19.06 13.56
CA MET A 205 9.79 20.09 12.64
C MET A 205 8.65 20.93 12.07
N ARG A 206 7.45 20.35 11.91
CA ARG A 206 6.25 21.10 11.50
C ARG A 206 5.96 22.22 12.49
N GLN A 207 5.92 21.90 13.78
CA GLN A 207 5.66 22.88 14.84
C GLN A 207 6.72 23.98 14.88
N GLU A 208 7.99 23.61 14.71
CA GLU A 208 9.11 24.56 14.65
C GLU A 208 8.99 25.52 13.45
N VAL A 209 8.72 24.98 12.25
CA VAL A 209 8.55 25.79 11.03
C VAL A 209 7.33 26.72 11.12
N GLU A 210 6.20 26.21 11.59
CA GLU A 210 4.97 27.01 11.73
C GLU A 210 5.17 28.15 12.73
N GLN A 211 5.79 27.89 13.90
CA GLN A 211 6.11 28.93 14.88
C GLN A 211 7.07 29.98 14.31
N ALA A 212 8.14 29.56 13.61
CA ALA A 212 9.11 30.49 13.05
C ALA A 212 8.49 31.42 11.98
N ILE A 213 7.56 30.89 11.17
CA ILE A 213 6.81 31.66 10.18
C ILE A 213 5.88 32.67 10.85
N ASP A 214 5.17 32.26 11.91
CA ASP A 214 4.30 33.17 12.67
C ASP A 214 5.11 34.31 13.31
N ASP A 215 6.25 34.00 13.95
CA ASP A 215 7.15 35.01 14.53
C ASP A 215 7.70 36.00 13.48
N LEU A 216 7.90 35.54 12.24
CA LEU A 216 8.32 36.40 11.12
C LEU A 216 7.20 37.29 10.62
N ARG A 217 5.97 36.76 10.55
CA ARG A 217 4.79 37.53 10.18
C ARG A 217 4.52 38.63 11.20
N ASP A 218 4.57 38.30 12.49
CA ASP A 218 4.37 39.26 13.58
C ASP A 218 5.41 40.38 13.50
N ARG A 219 6.70 40.05 13.34
CA ARG A 219 7.75 41.05 13.16
C ARG A 219 7.53 41.94 11.94
N LYS A 220 7.06 41.38 10.83
CA LYS A 220 6.78 42.15 9.61
C LYS A 220 5.58 43.08 9.80
N GLU A 221 4.52 42.66 10.48
CA GLU A 221 3.37 43.51 10.80
C GLU A 221 3.78 44.68 11.71
N HIS A 222 4.60 44.42 12.73
CA HIS A 222 5.16 45.45 13.60
C HIS A 222 6.09 46.43 12.86
N GLN A 223 6.78 46.00 11.80
CA GLN A 223 7.64 46.86 10.98
C GLN A 223 6.87 47.59 9.86
N SER A 224 5.79 46.99 9.33
CA SER A 224 4.92 47.60 8.33
C SER A 224 4.05 48.71 8.92
N HIS A 225 3.74 48.65 10.21
CA HIS A 225 3.32 49.82 10.99
C HIS A 225 4.57 50.55 11.49
N GLY A 226 5.29 51.18 10.56
CA GLY A 226 6.50 51.95 10.86
C GLY A 226 6.27 52.90 12.03
N ALA A 227 7.35 53.19 12.77
CA ALA A 227 7.32 54.18 13.84
C ALA A 227 6.60 55.43 13.34
N LEU A 228 5.43 55.70 13.93
CA LEU A 228 4.64 56.86 13.57
C LEU A 228 5.56 58.10 13.62
N PRO A 229 5.44 59.04 12.67
CA PRO A 229 6.25 60.25 12.67
C PRO A 229 6.28 60.86 14.09
N ALA A 230 7.41 61.43 14.52
CA ALA A 230 7.60 61.98 15.88
C ALA A 230 6.57 63.05 16.33
N HIS A 231 5.59 63.36 15.49
CA HIS A 231 4.51 64.30 15.67
C HIS A 231 3.12 63.64 15.69
N THR A 232 3.02 62.33 15.89
CA THR A 232 1.72 61.64 16.11
C THR A 232 1.42 61.48 17.59
N VAL A 233 0.13 61.52 17.93
CA VAL A 233 -0.32 61.19 19.28
C VAL A 233 0.14 59.77 19.64
N ALA A 234 0.58 59.57 20.90
CA ALA A 234 1.04 58.26 21.35
C ALA A 234 -0.07 57.21 21.17
N ARG A 235 0.28 56.09 20.51
CA ARG A 235 -0.70 55.09 20.08
C ARG A 235 -1.50 54.51 21.23
N ASP A 236 -0.85 54.25 22.36
CA ASP A 236 -1.51 53.63 23.52
C ASP A 236 -2.59 54.55 24.12
N LEU A 237 -2.31 55.86 24.19
CA LEU A 237 -3.28 56.87 24.64
C LEU A 237 -4.45 57.00 23.66
N LEU A 238 -4.17 56.96 22.36
CA LEU A 238 -5.21 57.01 21.33
C LEU A 238 -6.09 55.76 21.38
N ASN A 239 -5.51 54.57 21.52
CA ASN A 239 -6.26 53.33 21.57
C ASN A 239 -7.18 53.28 22.80
N GLU A 240 -6.70 53.71 23.98
CA GLU A 240 -7.51 53.80 25.20
C GLU A 240 -8.70 54.75 25.02
N ALA A 241 -8.50 55.92 24.40
CA ALA A 241 -9.57 56.88 24.13
C ALA A 241 -10.60 56.34 23.12
N VAL A 242 -10.15 55.63 22.08
CA VAL A 242 -11.05 55.01 21.10
C VAL A 242 -11.87 53.87 21.72
N GLU A 243 -11.24 53.01 22.52
CA GLU A 243 -11.94 51.91 23.19
C GLU A 243 -13.00 52.42 24.16
N ALA A 244 -12.74 53.50 24.88
CA ALA A 244 -13.74 54.15 25.74
C ALA A 244 -15.00 54.55 24.96
N TYR A 245 -14.85 55.16 23.78
CA TYR A 245 -15.97 55.55 22.93
C TYR A 245 -16.70 54.36 22.27
N ILE A 246 -15.97 53.31 21.88
CA ILE A 246 -16.58 52.08 21.36
C ILE A 246 -17.43 51.41 22.44
N LEU A 247 -16.97 51.39 23.70
CA LEU A 247 -17.73 50.85 24.83
C LEU A 247 -19.01 51.65 25.11
N GLU A 248 -19.02 52.94 24.79
CA GLU A 248 -20.21 53.81 24.83
C GLU A 248 -21.14 53.63 23.62
N GLY A 249 -20.82 52.71 22.71
CA GLY A 249 -21.65 52.37 21.55
C GLY A 249 -21.37 53.24 20.31
N MET A 250 -20.27 53.99 20.30
CA MET A 250 -19.88 54.81 19.14
C MET A 250 -19.31 53.93 18.02
N PRO A 251 -19.66 54.20 16.74
CA PRO A 251 -19.05 53.52 15.61
C PRO A 251 -17.53 53.71 15.58
N PRO A 252 -16.73 52.69 15.18
CA PRO A 252 -15.27 52.72 15.29
C PRO A 252 -14.60 53.95 14.65
N TRP A 253 -15.11 54.39 13.49
CA TRP A 253 -14.59 55.57 12.81
C TRP A 253 -14.86 56.86 13.59
N GLU A 254 -16.08 57.02 14.12
CA GLU A 254 -16.44 58.18 14.93
C GLU A 254 -15.68 58.20 16.26
N ALA A 255 -15.47 57.03 16.88
CA ALA A 255 -14.67 56.85 18.08
C ALA A 255 -13.20 57.25 17.85
N PHE A 256 -12.64 56.86 16.70
CA PHE A 256 -11.30 57.29 16.28
C PHE A 256 -11.19 58.81 16.12
N MET A 257 -12.17 59.44 15.47
CA MET A 257 -12.17 60.89 15.29
C MET A 257 -12.32 61.65 16.63
N ALA A 258 -13.18 61.15 17.52
CA ALA A 258 -13.40 61.71 18.84
C ALA A 258 -12.16 61.56 19.74
N GLY A 259 -11.61 60.35 19.84
CA GLY A 259 -10.39 60.07 20.61
C GLY A 259 -9.18 60.88 20.11
N CYS A 260 -9.02 61.05 18.80
CA CYS A 260 -7.97 61.90 18.24
C CYS A 260 -8.13 63.38 18.65
N ARG A 261 -9.36 63.89 18.64
CA ARG A 261 -9.67 65.28 19.03
C ARG A 261 -9.44 65.51 20.52
N ASP A 262 -9.84 64.57 21.36
CA ASP A 262 -9.69 64.65 22.82
C ASP A 262 -8.23 64.70 23.25
N LEU A 263 -7.37 64.00 22.52
CA LEU A 263 -5.93 64.02 22.72
C LEU A 263 -5.23 65.23 22.06
N GLY A 264 -6.02 66.23 21.61
CA GLY A 264 -5.52 67.46 21.00
C GLY A 264 -4.95 67.28 19.59
N GLY A 265 -5.18 66.13 18.96
CA GLY A 265 -4.68 65.81 17.63
C GLY A 265 -5.58 66.32 16.49
N THR A 266 -5.04 66.25 15.28
CA THR A 266 -5.74 66.47 14.01
C THR A 266 -5.62 65.25 13.14
N ILE A 267 -6.73 64.90 12.49
CA ILE A 267 -6.77 63.81 11.53
C ILE A 267 -6.10 64.26 10.24
N VAL A 268 -5.15 63.47 9.76
CA VAL A 268 -4.46 63.68 8.49
C VAL A 268 -4.57 62.40 7.66
N GLU A 269 -4.90 62.56 6.38
CA GLU A 269 -4.86 61.46 5.42
C GLU A 269 -3.42 61.33 4.90
N ASP A 270 -2.78 60.19 5.17
CA ASP A 270 -1.44 59.85 4.69
C ASP A 270 -1.52 58.61 3.80
N GLY A 271 -1.76 58.84 2.51
CA GLY A 271 -1.94 57.76 1.53
C GLY A 271 -3.21 56.94 1.79
N PRO A 272 -3.14 55.59 1.83
CA PRO A 272 -4.29 54.75 2.15
C PRO A 272 -4.64 54.71 3.65
N GLU A 273 -3.88 55.38 4.52
CA GLU A 273 -4.08 55.36 5.96
C GLU A 273 -4.53 56.73 6.50
N THR A 274 -5.32 56.71 7.57
CA THR A 274 -5.73 57.91 8.32
C THR A 274 -4.99 57.94 9.65
N LEU A 275 -4.27 59.03 9.93
CA LEU A 275 -3.45 59.19 11.14
C LEU A 275 -3.95 60.32 12.04
N CYS A 276 -3.72 60.19 13.35
CA CYS A 276 -3.92 61.26 14.33
C CYS A 276 -2.59 61.98 14.62
N GLN A 277 -2.42 63.17 14.06
CA GLN A 277 -1.23 64.00 14.25
C GLN A 277 -1.39 64.89 15.49
N ALA A 278 -0.42 64.91 16.40
CA ALA A 278 -0.41 65.81 17.54
C ALA A 278 -0.25 67.26 17.05
N LYS A 279 -1.05 68.19 17.57
CA LYS A 279 -0.78 69.62 17.39
C LYS A 279 0.46 69.98 18.21
N HIS A 280 1.45 70.60 17.58
CA HIS A 280 2.63 71.16 18.25
C HIS A 280 2.28 72.04 19.44
#